data_AF-A0A315CKJ8-F1
#
_entry.id   AF-A0A315CKJ8-F1
#
_cell.length_a   1.000
_cell.length_b   1.000
_cell.length_c   1.000
_cell.angle_alpha   90.00
_cell.angle_beta   90.00
_cell.angle_gamma   90.00
#
_symmetry.space_group_name_H-M   'P 1'
#
loop_
_entity.id
_entity.type
_entity.pdbx_description
1 polymer ?
#
loop_
_entity_poly.entity_id
_entity_poly.type
_entity_poly.pdbx_seq_one_letter_code
_entity_poly.pdbx_strand_id
1 'polypeptide(L)'
;MQDCSIEFTRQVQGGGFWDFFTFASGTSNGIRNDGNALGAGCGTVKSDAFVPDIMFGIDVSQACFQHDQSYASCGFSRSTADANLSKNILNDCGTQGGNTLTCHFIAGVYGVSVSLFGGRAFKQAQEQSCY
;
A
#
# COMPACT_ATOMS: atom_id res chain seq x y z
N MET A 1 11.31 28.08 -4.75
CA MET A 1 10.90 26.95 -3.89
C MET A 1 9.59 27.37 -3.27
N GLN A 2 8.47 26.79 -3.71
CA GLN A 2 7.16 27.10 -3.16
C GLN A 2 6.98 26.28 -1.89
N ASP A 3 6.81 26.98 -0.77
CA ASP A 3 6.44 26.46 0.53
C ASP A 3 5.11 25.70 0.42
N CYS A 4 5.14 24.38 0.56
CA CYS A 4 3.94 23.58 0.79
C CYS A 4 3.47 23.86 2.23
N SER A 5 2.66 24.90 2.38
CA SER A 5 2.03 25.25 3.65
C SER A 5 1.15 24.10 4.14
N ILE A 6 1.33 23.76 5.41
CA ILE A 6 0.73 22.65 6.17
C ILE A 6 -0.81 22.61 6.08
N GLU A 7 -1.45 23.69 5.62
CA GLU A 7 -2.89 23.76 5.38
C GLU A 7 -3.37 22.88 4.22
N PHE A 8 -2.58 22.67 3.16
CA PHE A 8 -2.98 21.76 2.07
C PHE A 8 -3.00 20.29 2.53
N THR A 9 -2.18 19.94 3.51
CA THR A 9 -2.20 18.62 4.17
C THR A 9 -3.33 18.44 5.20
N ARG A 10 -4.08 19.49 5.55
CA ARG A 10 -5.24 19.38 6.47
C ARG A 10 -6.59 19.18 5.77
N GLN A 11 -6.69 19.34 4.45
CA GLN A 11 -7.93 19.05 3.72
C GLN A 11 -8.23 17.55 3.55
N VAL A 12 -7.34 16.66 4.00
CA VAL A 12 -7.60 15.21 4.10
C VAL A 12 -8.22 14.78 5.43
N GLN A 13 -8.48 15.71 6.37
CA GLN A 13 -9.22 15.44 7.60
C GLN A 13 -10.55 16.22 7.64
N GLY A 14 -11.63 15.55 7.23
CA GLY A 14 -12.97 15.79 7.76
C GLY A 14 -14.04 16.26 6.76
N GLY A 15 -14.94 15.32 6.42
CA GLY A 15 -16.38 15.57 6.25
C GLY A 15 -16.83 16.31 4.99
N GLY A 16 -17.21 15.55 3.95
CA GLY A 16 -18.03 16.04 2.83
C GLY A 16 -17.63 15.49 1.47
N PHE A 17 -18.64 15.10 0.66
CA PHE A 17 -18.68 14.61 -0.74
C PHE A 17 -17.67 13.51 -1.17
N TRP A 18 -16.43 13.58 -0.70
CA TRP A 18 -15.32 12.65 -0.92
C TRP A 18 -15.23 11.52 0.12
N ASP A 19 -16.08 11.52 1.15
CA ASP A 19 -16.23 10.38 2.10
C ASP A 19 -16.63 9.06 1.39
N PHE A 20 -17.15 9.16 0.16
CA PHE A 20 -17.44 8.04 -0.73
C PHE A 20 -16.17 7.36 -1.29
N PHE A 21 -15.06 8.08 -1.37
CA PHE A 21 -13.77 7.58 -1.83
C PHE A 21 -12.83 7.45 -0.63
N THR A 22 -13.09 6.48 0.25
CA THR A 22 -12.29 6.25 1.45
C THR A 22 -10.86 5.84 1.06
N PHE A 23 -9.95 6.81 1.10
CA PHE A 23 -8.51 6.60 0.96
C PHE A 23 -7.85 6.84 2.31
N ALA A 24 -7.20 5.83 2.87
CA ALA A 24 -6.48 5.96 4.13
C ALA A 24 -5.13 5.26 4.03
N SER A 25 -4.07 5.92 4.48
CA SER A 25 -2.72 5.36 4.48
C SER A 25 -2.44 4.42 5.67
N GLY A 26 -3.42 4.19 6.53
CA GLY A 26 -3.24 3.42 7.76
C GLY A 26 -2.34 4.11 8.80
N THR A 27 -1.95 5.38 8.62
CA THR A 27 -1.11 6.13 9.58
C THR A 27 -1.74 7.43 10.07
N SER A 28 -1.35 7.88 11.27
CA SER A 28 -1.70 9.17 11.87
C SER A 28 -0.53 9.66 12.72
N ASN A 29 -0.17 10.96 12.60
CA ASN A 29 0.95 11.59 13.32
C ASN A 29 2.29 10.82 13.23
N GLY A 30 2.57 10.17 12.09
CA GLY A 30 3.80 9.41 11.89
C GLY A 30 3.84 8.06 12.62
N ILE A 31 2.69 7.52 13.02
CA ILE A 31 2.54 6.20 13.64
C ILE A 31 1.42 5.45 12.90
N ARG A 32 1.50 4.12 12.78
CA ARG A 32 0.39 3.35 12.20
C ARG A 32 -0.80 3.28 13.15
N ASN A 33 -2.01 3.33 12.59
CA ASN A 33 -3.27 3.26 13.31
C ASN A 33 -3.58 1.84 13.84
N ASP A 34 -2.92 0.82 13.27
CA ASP A 34 -3.06 -0.60 13.66
C ASP A 34 -2.08 -1.02 14.79
N GLY A 35 -1.23 -0.10 15.25
CA GLY A 35 -0.22 -0.37 16.29
C GLY A 35 1.04 -1.08 15.79
N ASN A 36 1.14 -1.39 14.49
CA ASN A 36 2.35 -1.96 13.90
C ASN A 36 3.44 -0.90 13.66
N ALA A 37 4.68 -1.33 13.45
CA ALA A 37 5.76 -0.44 13.04
C ALA A 37 5.48 0.15 11.65
N LEU A 38 5.90 1.39 11.40
CA LEU A 38 5.83 1.99 10.06
C LEU A 38 6.47 1.05 9.03
N GLY A 39 5.86 0.92 7.85
CA GLY A 39 6.28 -0.01 6.81
C GLY A 39 5.69 -1.41 6.94
N ALA A 40 4.69 -1.60 7.81
CA ALA A 40 3.93 -2.86 7.92
C ALA A 40 2.61 -2.84 7.11
N GLY A 41 2.29 -1.71 6.46
CA GLY A 41 1.13 -1.58 5.56
C GLY A 41 1.54 -1.73 4.10
N CYS A 42 0.99 -0.89 3.24
CA CYS A 42 1.35 -0.86 1.82
C CYS A 42 2.57 0.01 1.48
N GLY A 43 3.05 0.78 2.46
CA GLY A 43 4.23 1.60 2.33
C GLY A 43 5.46 0.99 3.01
N THR A 44 6.57 1.70 2.87
CA THR A 44 7.76 1.54 3.71
C THR A 44 7.67 2.56 4.85
N VAL A 45 8.61 2.52 5.81
CA VAL A 45 8.75 3.56 6.85
C VAL A 45 8.65 5.00 6.30
N LYS A 46 9.15 5.23 5.07
CA LYS A 46 9.18 6.55 4.42
C LYS A 46 7.96 6.84 3.54
N SER A 47 7.19 5.83 3.16
CA SER A 47 6.07 5.96 2.21
C SER A 47 4.72 5.54 2.79
N ASP A 48 4.67 5.05 4.04
CA ASP A 48 3.45 4.67 4.76
C ASP A 48 2.41 5.80 4.89
N ALA A 49 2.86 7.06 4.91
CA ALA A 49 1.96 8.21 4.92
C ALA A 49 1.34 8.52 3.54
N PHE A 50 1.91 7.99 2.46
CA PHE A 50 1.59 8.35 1.08
C PHE A 50 0.99 7.19 0.28
N VAL A 51 1.23 5.95 0.70
CA VAL A 51 0.69 4.75 0.06
C VAL A 51 -0.60 4.35 0.80
N PRO A 52 -1.76 4.36 0.11
CA PRO A 52 -3.05 4.16 0.77
C PRO A 52 -3.36 2.69 1.08
N ASP A 53 -3.22 2.28 2.35
CA ASP A 53 -3.66 0.97 2.87
C ASP A 53 -5.14 0.66 2.59
N ILE A 54 -6.01 1.68 2.50
CA ILE A 54 -7.42 1.55 2.15
C ILE A 54 -7.70 2.36 0.89
N MET A 55 -8.36 1.77 -0.11
CA MET A 55 -8.84 2.45 -1.31
C MET A 55 -10.30 2.10 -1.60
N PHE A 56 -11.15 3.11 -1.78
CA PHE A 56 -12.59 2.91 -2.03
C PHE A 56 -13.29 2.07 -0.94
N GLY A 57 -12.81 2.18 0.31
CA GLY A 57 -13.30 1.39 1.44
C GLY A 57 -12.80 -0.06 1.48
N ILE A 58 -11.91 -0.46 0.57
CA ILE A 58 -11.26 -1.76 0.54
C ILE A 58 -9.90 -1.66 1.21
N ASP A 59 -9.68 -2.43 2.25
CA ASP A 59 -8.39 -2.60 2.91
C ASP A 59 -7.51 -3.57 2.12
N VAL A 60 -6.34 -3.11 1.68
CA VAL A 60 -5.34 -3.90 0.93
C VAL A 60 -4.08 -4.15 1.74
N SER A 61 -4.04 -3.74 3.01
CA SER A 61 -2.89 -3.92 3.90
C SER A 61 -2.46 -5.39 4.02
N GLN A 62 -3.42 -6.33 4.01
CA GLN A 62 -3.14 -7.76 4.07
C GLN A 62 -2.40 -8.28 2.83
N ALA A 63 -2.82 -7.86 1.63
CA ALA A 63 -2.11 -8.17 0.38
C ALA A 63 -0.70 -7.56 0.36
N CYS A 64 -0.55 -6.33 0.83
CA CYS A 64 0.73 -5.66 0.92
C CYS A 64 1.69 -6.35 1.91
N PHE A 65 1.20 -6.73 3.08
CA PHE A 65 1.98 -7.52 4.03
C PHE A 65 2.51 -8.82 3.40
N GLN A 66 1.68 -9.54 2.65
CA GLN A 66 2.11 -10.77 1.96
C GLN A 66 3.14 -10.50 0.84
N HIS A 67 3.05 -9.35 0.18
CA HIS A 67 4.03 -8.90 -0.81
C HIS A 67 5.39 -8.60 -0.16
N ASP A 68 5.39 -7.91 0.98
CA ASP A 68 6.60 -7.62 1.75
C ASP A 68 7.25 -8.90 2.30
N GLN A 69 6.47 -9.87 2.78
CA GLN A 69 6.99 -11.19 3.18
C GLN A 69 7.63 -11.94 2.00
N SER A 70 7.07 -11.78 0.79
CA SER A 70 7.65 -12.35 -0.42
C SER A 70 8.96 -11.66 -0.79
N TYR A 71 9.02 -10.33 -0.68
CA TYR A 71 10.26 -9.55 -0.84
C TYR A 71 11.32 -9.92 0.19
N ALA A 72 10.91 -10.26 1.41
CA ALA A 72 11.80 -10.69 2.49
C ALA A 72 12.15 -12.20 2.44
N SER A 73 11.70 -12.96 1.45
CA SER A 73 12.16 -14.35 1.27
C SER A 73 13.40 -14.40 0.39
N CYS A 74 14.54 -14.84 0.94
CA CYS A 74 15.79 -14.90 0.21
C CYS A 74 15.67 -15.72 -1.09
N GLY A 75 16.07 -15.13 -2.22
CA GLY A 75 16.02 -15.76 -3.53
C GLY A 75 14.64 -15.78 -4.20
N PHE A 76 13.63 -15.17 -3.57
CA PHE A 76 12.28 -15.10 -4.15
C PHE A 76 12.26 -14.17 -5.38
N SER A 77 11.46 -14.53 -6.39
CA SER A 77 11.36 -13.73 -7.61
C SER A 77 10.52 -12.47 -7.40
N ARG A 78 11.10 -11.31 -7.68
CA ARG A 78 10.39 -10.01 -7.65
C ARG A 78 9.13 -10.01 -8.52
N SER A 79 9.23 -10.48 -9.77
CA SER A 79 8.07 -10.47 -10.69
C SER A 79 6.95 -11.37 -10.20
N THR A 80 7.29 -12.46 -9.50
CA THR A 80 6.31 -13.35 -8.87
C THR A 80 5.66 -12.67 -7.67
N ALA A 81 6.43 -11.96 -6.84
CA ALA A 81 5.89 -11.20 -5.72
C ALA A 81 4.92 -10.11 -6.21
N ASP A 82 5.32 -9.31 -7.19
CA ASP A 82 4.51 -8.23 -7.75
C ASP A 82 3.21 -8.75 -8.40
N ALA A 83 3.28 -9.90 -9.08
CA ALA A 83 2.11 -10.56 -9.64
C ALA A 83 1.17 -11.12 -8.56
N ASN A 84 1.73 -11.65 -7.47
CA ASN A 84 0.94 -12.15 -6.33
C ASN A 84 0.25 -11.00 -5.60
N LEU A 85 0.89 -9.82 -5.45
CA LEU A 85 0.25 -8.64 -4.88
C LEU A 85 -1.06 -8.30 -5.59
N SER A 86 -1.03 -8.24 -6.92
CA SER A 86 -2.23 -7.93 -7.72
C SER A 86 -3.34 -8.97 -7.51
N LYS A 87 -3.00 -10.26 -7.42
CA LYS A 87 -3.98 -11.33 -7.16
C LYS A 87 -4.56 -11.26 -5.75
N ASN A 88 -3.71 -10.98 -4.76
CA ASN A 88 -4.12 -10.87 -3.37
C ASN A 88 -5.05 -9.67 -3.18
N ILE A 89 -4.75 -8.52 -3.81
CA ILE A 89 -5.64 -7.36 -3.81
C ILE A 89 -7.00 -7.70 -4.43
N LEU A 90 -7.04 -8.43 -5.55
CA LEU A 90 -8.30 -8.86 -6.15
C LEU A 90 -9.12 -9.74 -5.20
N ASN A 91 -8.46 -10.64 -4.47
CA ASN A 91 -9.10 -11.51 -3.49
C ASN A 91 -9.59 -10.72 -2.27
N ASP A 92 -8.75 -9.88 -1.68
CA ASP A 92 -9.08 -9.04 -0.52
C ASP A 92 -10.25 -8.10 -0.87
N CYS A 93 -10.24 -7.52 -2.07
CA CYS A 93 -11.33 -6.69 -2.56
C CYS A 93 -12.64 -7.47 -2.74
N GLY A 94 -12.58 -8.66 -3.36
CA GLY A 94 -13.76 -9.50 -3.57
C GLY A 94 -14.37 -9.98 -2.25
N THR A 95 -13.55 -10.35 -1.27
CA THR A 95 -14.01 -10.78 0.06
C THR A 95 -14.64 -9.64 0.87
N GLN A 96 -14.22 -8.40 0.63
CA GLN A 96 -14.80 -7.19 1.24
C GLN A 96 -16.03 -6.65 0.49
N GLY A 97 -16.53 -7.36 -0.53
CA GLY A 97 -17.72 -6.97 -1.28
C GLY A 97 -17.48 -5.91 -2.35
N GLY A 98 -16.22 -5.67 -2.73
CA GLY A 98 -15.86 -4.79 -3.83
C GLY A 98 -16.36 -5.32 -5.18
N ASN A 99 -16.79 -4.42 -6.05
CA ASN A 99 -17.19 -4.78 -7.42
C ASN A 99 -15.95 -5.08 -8.29
N THR A 100 -16.14 -5.88 -9.35
CA THR A 100 -15.06 -6.31 -10.25
C THR A 100 -14.24 -5.14 -10.80
N LEU A 101 -14.89 -4.06 -11.26
CA LEU A 101 -14.19 -2.91 -11.84
C LEU A 101 -13.28 -2.22 -10.81
N THR A 102 -13.80 -1.97 -9.60
CA THR A 102 -13.06 -1.38 -8.48
C THR A 102 -11.89 -2.28 -8.09
N CYS A 103 -12.10 -3.59 -7.93
CA CYS A 103 -11.04 -4.51 -7.56
C CYS A 103 -9.90 -4.55 -8.59
N HIS A 104 -10.24 -4.59 -9.89
CA HIS A 104 -9.24 -4.56 -10.96
C HIS A 104 -8.52 -3.21 -11.04
N PHE A 105 -9.20 -2.10 -10.77
CA PHE A 105 -8.57 -0.79 -10.70
C PHE A 105 -7.55 -0.71 -9.56
N ILE A 106 -7.93 -1.10 -8.34
CA ILE A 106 -7.06 -1.12 -7.16
C ILE A 106 -5.84 -2.02 -7.42
N ALA A 107 -6.07 -3.25 -7.87
CA ALA A 107 -5.00 -4.20 -8.19
C ALA A 107 -4.07 -3.69 -9.29
N GLY A 108 -4.61 -3.04 -10.32
CA GLY A 108 -3.83 -2.46 -11.41
C GLY A 108 -2.92 -1.33 -10.97
N VAL A 109 -3.44 -0.39 -10.17
CA VAL A 109 -2.65 0.74 -9.63
C VAL A 109 -1.48 0.22 -8.79
N TYR A 110 -1.74 -0.70 -7.87
CA TYR A 110 -0.70 -1.28 -7.02
C TYR A 110 0.31 -2.11 -7.82
N GLY A 111 -0.17 -2.99 -8.70
CA GLY A 111 0.68 -3.85 -9.53
C GLY A 111 1.63 -3.07 -10.45
N VAL A 112 1.13 -2.03 -11.13
CA VAL A 112 1.97 -1.15 -11.97
C VAL A 112 2.98 -0.38 -11.11
N SER A 113 2.55 0.14 -9.96
CA SER A 113 3.41 0.91 -9.07
C SER A 113 4.60 0.10 -8.55
N VAL A 114 4.38 -1.12 -8.06
CA VAL A 114 5.47 -1.98 -7.57
C VAL A 114 6.37 -2.49 -8.71
N SER A 115 5.80 -2.72 -9.89
CA SER A 115 6.58 -3.13 -11.08
C SER A 115 7.55 -2.03 -11.53
N LEU A 116 7.12 -0.76 -11.48
CA LEU A 116 7.95 0.39 -11.88
C LEU A 116 8.91 0.85 -10.77
N PHE A 117 8.46 0.93 -9.52
CA PHE A 117 9.18 1.59 -8.44
C PHE A 117 9.69 0.65 -7.34
N GLY A 118 9.19 -0.58 -7.27
CA GLY A 118 9.49 -1.54 -6.19
C GLY A 118 10.90 -2.15 -6.22
N GLY A 119 11.70 -1.90 -7.26
CA GLY A 119 13.00 -2.55 -7.42
C GLY A 119 14.01 -2.23 -6.31
N ARG A 120 14.00 -1.00 -5.79
CA ARG A 120 14.86 -0.60 -4.66
C ARG A 120 14.45 -1.29 -3.35
N ALA A 121 13.15 -1.32 -3.07
CA ALA A 121 12.61 -1.98 -1.89
C ALA A 121 12.90 -3.49 -1.92
N PHE A 122 12.71 -4.14 -3.08
CA PHE A 122 13.05 -5.55 -3.26
C PHE A 122 14.54 -5.83 -2.99
N LYS A 123 15.45 -5.04 -3.59
CA LYS A 123 16.89 -5.24 -3.39
C LYS A 123 17.27 -5.08 -1.91
N GLN A 124 16.73 -4.07 -1.25
CA GLN A 124 16.97 -3.83 0.17
C GLN A 124 16.44 -4.97 1.05
N ALA A 125 15.24 -5.48 0.77
CA ALA A 125 14.68 -6.61 1.49
C ALA A 125 15.51 -7.89 1.28
N GLN A 126 15.93 -8.18 0.05
CA GLN A 126 16.79 -9.32 -0.26
C GLN A 126 18.17 -9.21 0.42
N GLU A 127 18.76 -8.02 0.47
CA GLU A 127 20.02 -7.78 1.19
C GLU A 127 19.90 -8.04 2.69
N GLN A 128 18.74 -7.77 3.30
CA GLN A 128 18.48 -8.05 4.71
C GLN A 128 18.10 -9.50 5.00
N SER A 129 17.48 -10.18 4.04
CA SER A 129 16.97 -11.53 4.24
C SER A 129 17.94 -12.64 3.87
N CYS A 130 18.94 -12.35 3.03
CA CYS A 130 19.93 -13.32 2.59
C CYS A 130 21.24 -13.29 3.40
N TYR A 131 21.35 -12.41 4.41
CA TYR A 131 22.57 -12.18 5.18
C TYR A 131 22.30 -12.04 6.68
#